data_AF-A0A9W7FBB7-F1
#
_entry.id   AF-A0A9W7FBB7-F1
#
_cell.length_a   1.000
_cell.length_b   1.000
_cell.length_c   1.000
_cell.angle_alpha   90.00
_cell.angle_beta   90.00
_cell.angle_gamma   90.00
#
_symmetry.space_group_name_H-M   'P 1'
#
loop_
_entity.id
_entity.type
_entity.pdbx_description
1 polymer ?
#
loop_
_entity_poly.entity_id
_entity_poly.type
_entity_poly.pdbx_seq_one_letter_code
_entity_poly.pdbx_strand_id
1 'polypeptide(L)'
;MVSIADSAVNESVVNDDVDEFGWLLMSSSFRNTTLKKKNLKPTSTYKFKYRPLSDEGTAIAEESELLEGCQVLSSSASSISPTCKVSGSGQIEVSWSKPTGSTPTSYQLNMRTDSTPFSKVGAVKGTAVVKKNLDPTTKYYFQVLAMSDDSIAHTSQSTKPCKPVLTVTKFYSRSFPATLLSKDPAGKSVPIPLSSALAFSPTVLLYFSASWCGPCRSFTPALVAFYRSYASKYNLRVVFVSCDRDAKSFGGYYGQHMPWLAVPFDDGEECRERLNANYRVSGIPRLVVLGGDGKVKCDNGVGGKLDEDTAKRWAK
;
A
#
# COMPACT_ATOMS: atom_id res chain seq x y z
N MET A 1 -28.82 -21.25 -23.87
CA MET A 1 -30.18 -21.78 -24.09
C MET A 1 -30.00 -22.97 -25.01
N VAL A 2 -30.51 -24.16 -24.67
CA VAL A 2 -30.35 -25.34 -25.52
C VAL A 2 -31.68 -25.56 -26.24
N SER A 3 -31.66 -25.50 -27.57
CA SER A 3 -32.81 -25.78 -28.43
C SER A 3 -32.60 -27.13 -29.09
N ILE A 4 -33.62 -27.97 -29.02
CA ILE A 4 -33.68 -29.33 -29.55
C ILE A 4 -34.70 -29.31 -30.69
N ALA A 5 -34.47 -30.08 -31.75
CA ALA A 5 -35.49 -30.31 -32.75
C ALA A 5 -36.37 -31.47 -32.27
N ASP A 6 -37.68 -31.26 -32.30
CA ASP A 6 -38.75 -32.27 -32.18
C ASP A 6 -39.47 -32.45 -30.81
N SER A 7 -40.77 -32.78 -30.91
CA SER A 7 -41.87 -32.55 -29.96
C SER A 7 -42.13 -33.66 -28.92
N ALA A 8 -41.17 -34.56 -28.70
CA ALA A 8 -41.28 -35.64 -27.72
C ALA A 8 -40.95 -35.21 -26.28
N VAL A 9 -41.36 -36.02 -25.30
CA VAL A 9 -40.94 -35.87 -23.90
C VAL A 9 -39.45 -36.19 -23.83
N ASN A 10 -38.62 -35.22 -23.49
CA ASN A 10 -37.16 -35.38 -23.53
C ASN A 10 -36.57 -35.48 -22.13
N GLU A 11 -35.59 -36.34 -21.95
CA GLU A 11 -34.72 -36.39 -20.77
C GLU A 11 -33.37 -35.80 -21.15
N SER A 12 -32.88 -34.79 -20.42
CA SER A 12 -31.58 -34.14 -20.69
C SER A 12 -30.56 -34.54 -19.64
N VAL A 13 -29.36 -34.86 -20.09
CA VAL A 13 -28.28 -35.33 -19.22
C VAL A 13 -27.08 -34.37 -19.35
N VAL A 14 -26.51 -33.96 -18.21
CA VAL A 14 -25.36 -33.04 -18.14
C VAL A 14 -24.12 -33.79 -17.67
N ASN A 15 -22.94 -33.45 -18.18
CA ASN A 15 -21.66 -33.85 -17.60
C ASN A 15 -20.90 -32.58 -17.14
N ASP A 16 -20.40 -32.56 -15.90
CA ASP A 16 -19.62 -31.48 -15.29
C ASP A 16 -18.14 -31.88 -15.33
N ASP A 17 -17.50 -31.69 -16.49
CA ASP A 17 -16.08 -31.93 -16.81
C ASP A 17 -15.51 -33.35 -16.57
N VAL A 18 -14.58 -33.69 -17.47
CA VAL A 18 -14.04 -35.03 -17.70
C VAL A 18 -13.12 -35.43 -16.55
N ASP A 19 -13.57 -36.37 -15.72
CA ASP A 19 -12.81 -37.51 -15.21
C ASP A 19 -13.85 -38.56 -14.77
N GLU A 20 -13.46 -39.83 -14.74
CA GLU A 20 -14.29 -41.04 -14.55
C GLU A 20 -15.59 -40.85 -13.74
N PHE A 21 -16.67 -41.49 -14.20
CA PHE A 21 -18.00 -41.68 -13.57
C PHE A 21 -19.13 -40.70 -13.96
N GLY A 22 -19.90 -41.11 -14.99
CA GLY A 22 -21.36 -41.01 -14.95
C GLY A 22 -21.99 -39.74 -15.51
N TRP A 23 -22.93 -39.95 -16.42
CA TRP A 23 -23.87 -38.96 -16.92
C TRP A 23 -24.86 -38.56 -15.81
N LEU A 24 -24.93 -37.27 -15.43
CA LEU A 24 -25.89 -36.80 -14.41
C LEU A 24 -27.27 -36.59 -15.04
N LEU A 25 -28.25 -37.38 -14.58
CA LEU A 25 -29.65 -37.23 -14.93
C LEU A 25 -30.19 -35.90 -14.42
N MET A 26 -30.71 -35.03 -15.29
CA MET A 26 -31.50 -33.92 -14.81
C MET A 26 -32.84 -34.45 -14.31
N SER A 27 -33.22 -34.07 -13.09
CA SER A 27 -34.33 -34.63 -12.31
C SER A 27 -35.74 -34.39 -12.88
N SER A 28 -35.90 -34.13 -14.17
CA SER A 28 -37.21 -33.88 -14.78
C SER A 28 -37.19 -34.13 -16.29
N SER A 29 -38.08 -35.00 -16.74
CA SER A 29 -38.52 -35.04 -18.12
C SER A 29 -39.22 -33.72 -18.48
N PHE A 30 -39.04 -33.24 -19.70
CA PHE A 30 -39.64 -31.99 -20.16
C PHE A 30 -40.31 -32.18 -21.51
N ARG A 31 -41.50 -31.59 -21.69
CA ARG A 31 -42.31 -31.72 -22.92
C ARG A 31 -41.95 -30.70 -24.01
N ASN A 32 -41.05 -29.77 -23.72
CA ASN A 32 -40.68 -28.69 -24.64
C ASN A 32 -39.43 -29.04 -25.44
N THR A 33 -39.32 -28.47 -26.64
CA THR A 33 -38.14 -28.60 -27.49
C THR A 33 -37.01 -27.64 -27.08
N THR A 34 -37.16 -26.88 -25.99
CA THR A 34 -36.15 -25.91 -25.51
C THR A 34 -36.02 -25.96 -24.00
N LEU A 35 -34.78 -26.00 -23.50
CA LEU A 35 -34.48 -26.02 -22.07
C LEU A 35 -33.52 -24.87 -21.68
N LYS A 36 -33.87 -24.19 -20.58
CA LYS A 36 -33.02 -23.16 -19.96
C LYS A 36 -32.41 -23.72 -18.67
N LYS A 37 -31.15 -24.13 -18.72
CA LYS A 37 -30.38 -24.51 -17.54
C LYS A 37 -29.81 -23.25 -16.86
N LYS A 38 -30.07 -23.11 -15.55
CA LYS A 38 -29.53 -22.06 -14.69
C LYS A 38 -28.46 -22.64 -13.75
N ASN A 39 -27.70 -21.77 -13.08
CA ASN A 39 -26.68 -22.13 -12.09
C ASN A 39 -25.53 -22.99 -12.62
N LEU A 40 -25.20 -22.85 -13.90
CA LEU A 40 -23.98 -23.43 -14.49
C LEU A 40 -22.75 -22.65 -14.00
N LYS A 41 -21.63 -23.35 -13.77
CA LYS A 41 -20.38 -22.69 -13.36
C LYS A 41 -19.87 -21.84 -14.53
N PRO A 42 -19.50 -20.56 -14.30
CA PRO A 42 -18.83 -19.75 -15.30
C PRO A 42 -17.53 -20.42 -15.77
N THR A 43 -17.15 -20.22 -17.04
CA THR A 43 -15.90 -20.75 -17.65
C THR A 43 -15.81 -22.27 -17.83
N SER A 44 -16.77 -23.05 -17.32
CA SER A 44 -16.88 -24.49 -17.58
C SER A 44 -17.49 -24.77 -18.96
N THR A 45 -17.07 -25.87 -19.59
CA THR A 45 -17.62 -26.33 -20.86
C THR A 45 -18.61 -27.46 -20.59
N TYR A 46 -19.88 -27.22 -20.88
CA TYR A 46 -20.93 -28.22 -20.68
C TYR A 46 -21.27 -28.91 -21.99
N LYS A 47 -21.39 -30.24 -21.96
CA LYS A 47 -21.95 -31.04 -23.04
C LYS A 47 -23.34 -31.50 -22.64
N PHE A 48 -24.24 -31.49 -23.62
CA PHE A 48 -25.63 -31.91 -23.42
C PHE A 48 -25.97 -33.01 -24.44
N LYS A 49 -26.79 -33.95 -24.00
CA LYS A 49 -27.47 -34.91 -24.85
C LYS A 49 -28.88 -35.11 -24.33
N TYR A 50 -29.77 -35.57 -25.18
CA TYR A 50 -31.14 -35.89 -24.80
C TYR A 50 -31.55 -37.26 -25.30
N ARG A 51 -32.57 -37.83 -24.67
CA ARG A 51 -33.26 -39.03 -25.16
C ARG A 51 -34.77 -38.79 -25.18
N PRO A 52 -35.45 -39.00 -26.31
CA PRO A 52 -36.89 -38.89 -26.37
C PRO A 52 -37.56 -40.14 -25.76
N LEU A 53 -38.57 -39.91 -24.94
CA LEU A 53 -39.37 -40.91 -24.24
C LEU A 53 -40.84 -40.79 -24.69
N SER A 54 -41.58 -41.90 -24.63
CA SER A 54 -43.04 -41.94 -24.75
C SER A 54 -43.70 -41.31 -23.52
N ASP A 55 -45.02 -41.10 -23.58
CA ASP A 55 -45.79 -40.61 -22.43
C ASP A 55 -45.73 -41.57 -21.21
N GLU A 56 -45.43 -42.86 -21.45
CA GLU A 56 -45.21 -43.90 -20.44
C GLU A 56 -43.74 -43.99 -19.96
N GLY A 57 -42.87 -43.09 -20.42
CA GLY A 57 -41.45 -43.04 -20.02
C GLY A 57 -40.55 -44.06 -20.71
N THR A 58 -41.02 -44.72 -21.77
CA THR A 58 -40.22 -45.69 -22.54
C THR A 58 -39.41 -44.97 -23.62
N ALA A 59 -38.13 -45.30 -23.79
CA ALA A 59 -37.33 -44.69 -24.85
C ALA A 59 -37.90 -45.01 -26.24
N ILE A 60 -38.20 -43.97 -27.03
CA ILE A 60 -38.80 -44.10 -28.37
C ILE A 60 -37.81 -43.86 -29.51
N ALA A 61 -36.62 -43.33 -29.20
CA ALA A 61 -35.52 -43.25 -30.14
C ALA A 61 -34.18 -43.39 -29.42
N GLU A 62 -33.12 -43.56 -30.21
CA GLU A 62 -31.76 -43.52 -29.69
C GLU A 62 -31.41 -42.16 -29.09
N GLU A 63 -30.38 -42.16 -28.27
CA GLU A 63 -29.84 -40.96 -27.64
C GLU A 63 -29.29 -40.00 -28.70
N SER A 64 -29.49 -38.70 -28.50
CA SER A 64 -29.00 -37.68 -29.43
C SER A 64 -27.47 -37.72 -29.54
N GLU A 65 -26.96 -37.28 -30.68
CA GLU A 65 -25.56 -36.88 -30.78
C GLU A 65 -25.23 -35.78 -29.75
N LEU A 66 -23.96 -35.65 -29.39
CA LEU A 66 -23.49 -34.62 -28.47
C LEU A 66 -23.81 -33.24 -29.05
N LEU A 67 -24.65 -32.48 -28.36
CA LEU A 67 -24.89 -31.09 -28.70
C LEU A 67 -23.62 -30.29 -28.40
N GLU A 68 -23.09 -29.59 -29.41
CA GLU A 68 -21.87 -28.79 -29.26
C GLU A 68 -21.99 -27.80 -28.08
N GLY A 69 -20.94 -27.78 -27.26
CA GLY A 69 -20.96 -27.12 -25.95
C GLY A 69 -21.16 -25.62 -26.07
N CYS A 70 -22.23 -25.12 -25.45
CA CYS A 70 -22.41 -23.69 -25.26
C CYS A 70 -21.39 -23.23 -24.22
N GLN A 71 -20.33 -22.51 -24.63
CA GLN A 71 -19.47 -21.84 -23.65
C GLN A 71 -20.33 -20.84 -22.88
N VAL A 72 -20.31 -20.95 -21.54
CA VAL A 72 -20.81 -19.89 -20.68
C VAL A 72 -19.81 -18.74 -20.82
N LEU A 73 -20.02 -17.90 -21.84
CA LEU A 73 -19.28 -16.67 -22.03
C LEU A 73 -19.41 -15.86 -20.75
N SER A 74 -18.29 -15.49 -20.14
CA SER A 74 -18.30 -14.49 -19.10
C SER A 74 -18.86 -13.22 -19.74
N SER A 75 -20.10 -12.89 -19.42
CA SER A 75 -20.64 -11.55 -19.69
C SER A 75 -19.56 -10.59 -19.19
N SER A 76 -19.09 -9.69 -20.05
CA SER A 76 -18.12 -8.66 -19.74
C SER A 76 -18.55 -7.94 -18.46
N ALA A 77 -18.04 -8.43 -17.33
CA ALA A 77 -18.41 -7.94 -16.03
C ALA A 77 -18.02 -6.47 -15.99
N SER A 78 -18.99 -5.59 -15.73
CA SER A 78 -18.83 -4.17 -15.53
C SER A 78 -17.51 -3.87 -14.83
N SER A 79 -16.52 -3.40 -15.60
CA SER A 79 -15.12 -3.53 -15.23
C SER A 79 -14.71 -2.41 -14.28
N ILE A 80 -14.72 -2.72 -12.99
CA ILE A 80 -13.98 -1.91 -12.02
C ILE A 80 -12.51 -1.94 -12.46
N SER A 81 -12.00 -0.78 -12.85
CA SER A 81 -10.64 -0.64 -13.38
C SER A 81 -9.85 0.29 -12.46
N PRO A 82 -9.16 -0.25 -11.44
CA PRO A 82 -8.39 0.57 -10.53
C PRO A 82 -7.15 1.12 -11.24
N THR A 83 -6.79 2.34 -10.87
CA THR A 83 -5.59 3.04 -11.30
C THR A 83 -4.84 3.57 -10.09
N CYS A 84 -3.53 3.77 -10.23
CA CYS A 84 -2.71 4.38 -9.20
C CYS A 84 -2.14 5.71 -9.70
N LYS A 85 -2.07 6.69 -8.80
CA LYS A 85 -1.30 7.93 -8.99
C LYS A 85 -0.49 8.22 -7.73
N VAL A 86 0.72 8.73 -7.91
CA VAL A 86 1.53 9.19 -6.76
C VAL A 86 0.84 10.41 -6.17
N SER A 87 0.53 10.37 -4.87
CA SER A 87 -0.25 11.40 -4.18
C SER A 87 0.54 12.14 -3.08
N GLY A 88 1.76 11.71 -2.79
CA GLY A 88 2.63 12.29 -1.78
C GLY A 88 3.85 11.41 -1.50
N SER A 89 4.73 11.85 -0.61
CA SER A 89 5.94 11.12 -0.23
C SER A 89 5.60 9.78 0.42
N GLY A 90 5.92 8.67 -0.26
CA GLY A 90 5.52 7.34 0.19
C GLY A 90 4.01 7.08 0.16
N GLN A 91 3.27 7.81 -0.70
CA GLN A 91 1.82 7.70 -0.82
C GLN A 91 1.38 7.43 -2.25
N ILE A 92 0.46 6.48 -2.40
CA ILE A 92 -0.20 6.16 -3.66
C ILE A 92 -1.69 6.35 -3.46
N GLU A 93 -2.30 7.20 -4.28
CA GLU A 93 -3.74 7.25 -4.44
C GLU A 93 -4.16 6.14 -5.40
N VAL A 94 -5.10 5.31 -4.96
CA VAL A 94 -5.73 4.28 -5.77
C VAL A 94 -7.17 4.73 -6.01
N SER A 95 -7.58 4.80 -7.27
CA SER A 95 -8.93 5.22 -7.67
C SER A 95 -9.51 4.33 -8.77
N TRP A 96 -10.83 4.19 -8.78
CA TRP A 96 -11.56 3.30 -9.70
C TRP A 96 -12.90 3.90 -10.13
N SER A 97 -13.50 3.33 -11.17
CA SER A 97 -14.87 3.62 -11.59
C SER A 97 -15.89 2.79 -10.81
N LYS A 98 -17.09 3.34 -10.60
CA LYS A 98 -18.22 2.54 -10.10
C LYS A 98 -18.60 1.48 -11.16
N PRO A 99 -18.91 0.25 -10.74
CA PRO A 99 -19.41 -0.77 -11.67
C PRO A 99 -20.78 -0.35 -12.24
N THR A 100 -20.95 -0.50 -13.55
CA THR A 100 -22.22 -0.25 -14.23
C THR A 100 -23.26 -1.31 -13.87
N GLY A 101 -24.48 -0.89 -13.54
CA GLY A 101 -25.59 -1.81 -13.24
C GLY A 101 -25.63 -2.36 -11.81
N SER A 102 -24.74 -1.90 -10.92
CA SER A 102 -24.81 -2.19 -9.48
C SER A 102 -24.55 -0.93 -8.64
N THR A 103 -25.10 -0.92 -7.43
CA THR A 103 -24.96 0.16 -6.45
C THR A 103 -24.25 -0.39 -5.21
N PRO A 104 -22.94 -0.69 -5.30
CA PRO A 104 -22.21 -1.26 -4.18
C PRO A 104 -22.25 -0.33 -2.97
N THR A 105 -22.45 -0.92 -1.79
CA THR A 105 -22.54 -0.22 -0.50
C THR A 105 -21.18 0.18 0.03
N SER A 106 -20.13 -0.56 -0.33
CA SER A 106 -18.74 -0.26 -0.01
C SER A 106 -17.77 -0.95 -0.96
N TYR A 107 -16.48 -0.63 -0.82
CA TYR A 107 -15.39 -1.26 -1.54
C TYR A 107 -14.35 -1.80 -0.56
N GLN A 108 -13.78 -2.97 -0.83
CA GLN A 108 -12.61 -3.49 -0.13
C GLN A 108 -11.36 -3.28 -1.00
N LEU A 109 -10.36 -2.61 -0.46
CA LEU A 109 -9.03 -2.50 -1.08
C LEU A 109 -8.15 -3.65 -0.61
N ASN A 110 -7.54 -4.36 -1.55
CA ASN A 110 -6.50 -5.33 -1.30
C ASN A 110 -5.18 -4.90 -1.95
N MET A 111 -4.05 -5.37 -1.43
CA MET A 111 -2.71 -5.04 -1.89
C MET A 111 -1.77 -6.24 -1.83
N ARG A 112 -0.77 -6.26 -2.72
CA ARG A 112 0.39 -7.17 -2.67
C ARG A 112 1.65 -6.46 -3.19
N THR A 113 2.82 -7.05 -2.93
CA THR A 113 4.13 -6.52 -3.34
C THR A 113 4.84 -7.36 -4.40
N ASP A 114 4.37 -8.57 -4.64
CA ASP A 114 4.96 -9.57 -5.52
C ASP A 114 3.87 -10.52 -6.07
N SER A 115 4.21 -11.77 -6.36
CA SER A 115 3.27 -12.80 -6.82
C SER A 115 2.39 -13.39 -5.72
N THR A 116 2.54 -12.96 -4.46
CA THR A 116 1.72 -13.44 -3.33
C THR A 116 0.23 -13.12 -3.52
N PRO A 117 -0.65 -13.87 -2.82
CA PRO A 117 -2.06 -13.52 -2.74
C PRO A 117 -2.28 -12.11 -2.20
N PHE A 118 -3.33 -11.47 -2.68
CA PHE A 118 -3.74 -10.15 -2.22
C PHE A 118 -4.11 -10.17 -0.73
N SER A 119 -3.56 -9.22 0.03
CA SER A 119 -3.89 -9.01 1.44
C SER A 119 -4.86 -7.84 1.60
N LYS A 120 -5.85 -7.98 2.48
CA LYS A 120 -6.83 -6.92 2.76
C LYS A 120 -6.15 -5.71 3.41
N VAL A 121 -6.36 -4.53 2.82
CA VAL A 121 -5.90 -3.24 3.38
C VAL A 121 -7.01 -2.60 4.23
N GLY A 122 -8.25 -2.61 3.75
CA GLY A 122 -9.38 -2.00 4.45
C GLY A 122 -10.61 -1.78 3.59
N ALA A 123 -11.69 -1.31 4.21
CA ALA A 123 -12.93 -0.93 3.53
C ALA A 123 -12.98 0.58 3.25
N VAL A 124 -13.57 0.96 2.12
CA VAL A 124 -13.62 2.32 1.57
C VAL A 124 -15.04 2.59 1.08
N LYS A 125 -15.63 3.73 1.45
CA LYS A 125 -16.99 4.12 1.00
C LYS A 125 -16.99 4.87 -0.34
N GLY A 126 -15.87 5.48 -0.69
CA GLY A 126 -15.69 6.20 -1.96
C GLY A 126 -15.01 5.35 -3.03
N THR A 127 -14.72 5.98 -4.16
CA THR A 127 -14.04 5.36 -5.30
C THR A 127 -12.55 5.73 -5.40
N ALA A 128 -12.00 6.28 -4.32
CA ALA A 128 -10.59 6.64 -4.20
C ALA A 128 -10.13 6.50 -2.75
N VAL A 129 -8.85 6.14 -2.58
CA VAL A 129 -8.20 6.03 -1.27
C VAL A 129 -6.70 6.29 -1.39
N VAL A 130 -6.14 7.02 -0.42
CA VAL A 130 -4.70 7.27 -0.35
C VAL A 130 -4.07 6.28 0.60
N LYS A 131 -3.24 5.37 0.06
CA LYS A 131 -2.41 4.46 0.86
C LYS A 131 -1.08 5.13 1.18
N LYS A 132 -0.77 5.25 2.46
CA LYS A 132 0.43 5.92 3.01
C LYS A 132 1.45 4.91 3.54
N ASN A 133 2.65 5.40 3.85
CA ASN A 133 3.77 4.67 4.42
C ASN A 133 4.23 3.49 3.53
N LEU A 134 4.26 3.72 2.22
CA LEU A 134 4.64 2.72 1.22
C LEU A 134 6.10 2.89 0.81
N ASP A 135 6.87 1.80 0.89
CA ASP A 135 8.29 1.77 0.58
C ASP A 135 8.55 2.14 -0.90
N PRO A 136 9.34 3.18 -1.20
CA PRO A 136 9.61 3.64 -2.56
C PRO A 136 10.37 2.64 -3.44
N THR A 137 11.10 1.69 -2.84
CA THR A 137 11.83 0.66 -3.56
C THR A 137 10.90 -0.46 -4.03
N THR A 138 9.78 -0.63 -3.33
CA THR A 138 8.83 -1.72 -3.52
C THR A 138 7.78 -1.38 -4.59
N LYS A 139 7.47 -2.36 -5.45
CA LYS A 139 6.33 -2.29 -6.36
C LYS A 139 5.09 -2.77 -5.62
N TYR A 140 4.00 -2.02 -5.73
CA TYR A 140 2.71 -2.39 -5.17
C TYR A 140 1.69 -2.64 -6.27
N TYR A 141 0.80 -3.58 -6.01
CA TYR A 141 -0.33 -3.90 -6.85
C TYR A 141 -1.59 -3.83 -6.01
N PHE A 142 -2.67 -3.27 -6.57
CA PHE A 142 -3.93 -3.10 -5.86
C PHE A 142 -5.06 -3.81 -6.59
N GLN A 143 -6.00 -4.32 -5.81
CA GLN A 143 -7.25 -4.90 -6.28
C GLN A 143 -8.39 -4.31 -5.46
N VAL A 144 -9.53 -4.10 -6.10
CA VAL A 144 -10.74 -3.55 -5.49
C VAL A 144 -11.86 -4.57 -5.62
N LEU A 145 -12.52 -4.87 -4.51
CA LEU A 145 -13.74 -5.66 -4.47
C LEU A 145 -14.90 -4.71 -4.17
N ALA A 146 -15.92 -4.67 -5.01
CA ALA A 146 -17.17 -3.96 -4.70
C ALA A 146 -18.09 -4.88 -3.90
N MET A 147 -18.60 -4.38 -2.79
CA MET A 147 -19.42 -5.13 -1.84
C MET A 147 -20.88 -4.70 -1.92
N SER A 148 -21.80 -5.65 -1.84
CA SER A 148 -23.25 -5.44 -1.67
C SER A 148 -23.74 -6.39 -0.59
N ASP A 149 -24.38 -5.86 0.45
CA ASP A 149 -24.92 -6.64 1.57
C ASP A 149 -23.92 -7.71 2.09
N ASP A 150 -22.69 -7.27 2.35
CA ASP A 150 -21.54 -8.07 2.82
C ASP A 150 -21.04 -9.18 1.87
N SER A 151 -21.61 -9.29 0.67
CA SER A 151 -21.14 -10.16 -0.40
C SER A 151 -20.31 -9.41 -1.45
N ILE A 152 -19.39 -10.12 -2.11
CA ILE A 152 -18.60 -9.54 -3.22
C ILE A 152 -19.48 -9.51 -4.47
N ALA A 153 -19.87 -8.30 -4.89
CA ALA A 153 -20.64 -8.09 -6.11
C ALA A 153 -19.75 -8.06 -7.36
N HIS A 154 -18.57 -7.44 -7.26
CA HIS A 154 -17.61 -7.38 -8.36
C HIS A 154 -16.16 -7.42 -7.85
N THR A 155 -15.29 -8.07 -8.61
CA THR A 155 -13.84 -8.13 -8.36
C THR A 155 -13.12 -7.46 -9.51
N SER A 156 -12.25 -6.49 -9.21
CA SER A 156 -11.42 -5.84 -10.22
C SER A 156 -10.25 -6.74 -10.64
N GLN A 157 -9.71 -6.44 -11.81
CA GLN A 157 -8.34 -6.81 -12.14
C GLN A 157 -7.34 -6.05 -11.26
N SER A 158 -6.10 -6.54 -11.20
CA SER A 158 -5.00 -5.84 -10.55
C SER A 158 -4.66 -4.54 -11.29
N THR A 159 -4.25 -3.50 -10.56
CA THR A 159 -3.56 -2.36 -11.16
C THR A 159 -2.27 -2.83 -11.87
N LYS A 160 -1.77 -2.01 -12.80
CA LYS A 160 -0.35 -2.06 -13.20
C LYS A 160 0.54 -1.84 -11.95
N PRO A 161 1.83 -2.27 -11.96
CA PRO A 161 2.72 -2.04 -10.83
C PRO A 161 2.86 -0.55 -10.52
N CYS A 162 2.68 -0.19 -9.26
CA CYS A 162 2.74 1.19 -8.78
C CYS A 162 3.95 1.32 -7.83
N LYS A 163 4.82 2.32 -8.05
CA LYS A 163 5.90 2.65 -7.13
C LYS A 163 5.64 4.02 -6.50
N PRO A 164 5.74 4.15 -5.17
CA PRO A 164 5.68 5.46 -4.55
C PRO A 164 6.97 6.23 -4.84
N VAL A 165 6.87 7.56 -4.83
CA VAL A 165 8.03 8.44 -4.90
C VAL A 165 8.22 9.05 -3.52
N LEU A 166 9.48 9.13 -3.06
CA LEU A 166 9.82 9.96 -1.91
C LEU A 166 9.98 11.40 -2.38
N THR A 167 9.09 12.26 -1.92
CA THR A 167 9.19 13.70 -2.15
C THR A 167 9.50 14.39 -0.83
N VAL A 168 10.42 15.34 -0.89
CA VAL A 168 10.72 16.22 0.24
C VAL A 168 9.85 17.46 0.08
N THR A 169 9.30 18.00 1.16
CA THR A 169 8.55 19.25 1.09
C THR A 169 9.46 20.37 0.58
N LYS A 170 8.90 21.35 -0.13
CA LYS A 170 9.66 22.51 -0.62
C LYS A 170 10.42 23.23 0.49
N PHE A 171 9.88 23.18 1.71
CA PHE A 171 10.52 23.71 2.90
C PHE A 171 11.87 23.04 3.16
N TYR A 172 11.87 21.71 3.26
CA TYR A 172 13.09 20.96 3.56
C TYR A 172 14.09 20.97 2.40
N SER A 173 13.63 20.94 1.15
CA SER A 173 14.53 21.04 -0.01
C SER A 173 15.23 22.39 -0.13
N ARG A 174 14.64 23.47 0.43
CA ARG A 174 15.27 24.80 0.50
C ARG A 174 16.12 24.97 1.76
N SER A 175 15.80 24.24 2.82
CA SER A 175 16.45 24.39 4.13
C SER A 175 17.72 23.56 4.25
N PHE A 176 17.76 22.38 3.63
CA PHE A 176 18.89 21.43 3.70
C PHE A 176 19.64 21.29 2.37
N PRO A 177 20.91 20.84 2.40
CA PRO A 177 21.63 20.40 1.21
C PRO A 177 20.97 19.18 0.55
N ALA A 178 21.41 18.86 -0.67
CA ALA A 178 20.91 17.73 -1.45
C ALA A 178 21.14 16.37 -0.76
N THR A 179 22.13 16.27 0.12
CA THR A 179 22.47 15.08 0.89
C THR A 179 22.65 15.39 2.38
N LEU A 180 22.31 14.42 3.23
CA LEU A 180 22.65 14.43 4.65
C LEU A 180 23.58 13.25 4.95
N LEU A 181 24.38 13.35 6.00
CA LEU A 181 25.15 12.21 6.48
C LEU A 181 24.25 11.26 7.26
N SER A 182 24.41 9.96 7.02
CA SER A 182 23.83 8.86 7.81
C SER A 182 24.95 7.90 8.22
N LYS A 183 24.69 7.06 9.22
CA LYS A 183 25.57 5.93 9.56
C LYS A 183 25.21 4.73 8.68
N ASP A 184 26.22 4.14 8.05
CA ASP A 184 26.09 2.82 7.41
C ASP A 184 26.10 1.69 8.47
N PRO A 185 25.86 0.43 8.09
CA PRO A 185 25.90 -0.70 9.03
C PRO A 185 27.26 -0.89 9.74
N ALA A 186 28.35 -0.38 9.19
CA ALA A 186 29.68 -0.40 9.80
C ALA A 186 29.94 0.81 10.72
N GLY A 187 28.97 1.72 10.86
CA GLY A 187 29.08 2.94 11.67
C GLY A 187 29.83 4.09 10.98
N LYS A 188 30.19 3.94 9.70
CA LYS A 188 30.83 5.00 8.92
C LYS A 188 29.80 6.03 8.49
N SER A 189 30.16 7.30 8.54
CA SER A 189 29.34 8.39 8.04
C SER A 189 29.37 8.40 6.50
N VAL A 190 28.21 8.27 5.87
CA VAL A 190 28.05 8.29 4.40
C VAL A 190 26.96 9.29 3.99
N PRO A 191 27.13 10.03 2.88
CA PRO A 191 26.09 10.90 2.36
C PRO A 191 24.94 10.08 1.78
N ILE A 192 23.71 10.45 2.10
CA ILE A 192 22.49 9.90 1.52
C ILE A 192 21.61 11.04 0.97
N PRO A 193 20.83 10.81 -0.12
CA PRO A 193 19.93 11.82 -0.64
C PRO A 193 18.93 12.32 0.40
N LEU A 194 18.64 13.63 0.39
CA LEU A 194 17.68 14.25 1.32
C LEU A 194 16.30 13.58 1.28
N SER A 195 15.86 13.15 0.08
CA SER A 195 14.61 12.41 -0.12
C SER A 195 14.57 11.10 0.63
N SER A 196 15.68 10.35 0.63
CA SER A 196 15.81 9.11 1.40
C SER A 196 15.94 9.39 2.90
N ALA A 197 16.72 10.42 3.28
CA ALA A 197 16.95 10.79 4.67
C ALA A 197 15.66 11.20 5.40
N LEU A 198 14.80 11.97 4.71
CA LEU A 198 13.52 12.48 5.22
C LEU A 198 12.31 11.78 4.56
N ALA A 199 12.47 10.51 4.22
CA ALA A 199 11.41 9.67 3.66
C ALA A 199 10.18 9.60 4.59
N PHE A 200 8.99 9.49 3.99
CA PHE A 200 7.71 9.30 4.72
C PHE A 200 7.28 10.50 5.59
N SER A 201 7.74 11.71 5.27
CA SER A 201 7.36 12.95 5.96
C SER A 201 7.53 12.85 7.49
N PRO A 202 8.75 12.57 7.98
CA PRO A 202 9.01 12.33 9.39
C PRO A 202 8.88 13.62 10.19
N THR A 203 8.75 13.47 11.51
CA THR A 203 8.98 14.60 12.42
C THR A 203 10.49 14.79 12.58
N VAL A 204 10.98 15.97 12.22
CA VAL A 204 12.41 16.29 12.19
C VAL A 204 12.81 17.04 13.45
N LEU A 205 13.79 16.52 14.18
CA LEU A 205 14.36 17.10 15.37
C LEU A 205 15.72 17.72 15.01
N LEU A 206 15.77 19.03 14.82
CA LEU A 206 17.01 19.75 14.59
C LEU A 206 17.77 19.88 15.91
N TYR A 207 18.90 19.20 16.01
CA TYR A 207 19.73 19.21 17.20
C TYR A 207 20.98 20.07 16.99
N PHE A 208 20.97 21.26 17.58
CA PHE A 208 22.09 22.20 17.56
C PHE A 208 22.99 21.95 18.75
N SER A 209 24.24 21.58 18.49
CA SER A 209 25.17 21.15 19.53
C SER A 209 26.62 21.19 19.03
N ALA A 210 27.59 21.10 19.95
CA ALA A 210 29.00 20.99 19.62
C ALA A 210 29.75 20.11 20.64
N SER A 211 30.89 19.58 20.21
CA SER A 211 31.77 18.74 21.02
C SER A 211 32.36 19.47 22.23
N TRP A 212 32.69 20.76 22.07
CA TRP A 212 33.29 21.60 23.11
C TRP A 212 32.29 22.05 24.19
N CYS A 213 30.99 21.95 23.92
CA CYS A 213 29.93 22.40 24.82
C CYS A 213 29.61 21.38 25.92
N GLY A 214 29.87 21.74 27.18
CA GLY A 214 29.62 20.88 28.35
C GLY A 214 28.16 20.40 28.47
N PRO A 215 27.17 21.31 28.56
CA PRO A 215 25.75 20.94 28.63
C PRO A 215 25.28 20.07 27.46
N CYS A 216 25.87 20.26 26.27
CA CYS A 216 25.57 19.47 25.09
C CYS A 216 25.99 18.00 25.25
N ARG A 217 27.19 17.77 25.77
CA ARG A 217 27.69 16.43 26.07
C ARG A 217 26.86 15.74 27.15
N SER A 218 26.29 16.48 28.10
CA SER A 218 25.36 15.94 29.10
C SER A 218 24.00 15.57 28.52
N PHE A 219 23.48 16.35 27.56
CA PHE A 219 22.16 16.12 26.96
C PHE A 219 22.17 15.00 25.90
N THR A 220 23.25 14.87 25.12
CA THR A 220 23.34 13.92 24.00
C THR A 220 23.00 12.48 24.40
N PRO A 221 23.53 11.89 25.49
CA PRO A 221 23.21 10.53 25.91
C PRO A 221 21.71 10.31 26.15
N ALA A 222 21.03 11.29 26.76
CA ALA A 222 19.58 11.21 27.00
C ALA A 222 18.80 11.24 25.67
N LEU A 223 19.20 12.11 24.74
CA LEU A 223 18.60 12.17 23.40
C LEU A 223 18.85 10.87 22.60
N VAL A 224 20.02 10.25 22.73
CA VAL A 224 20.33 8.94 22.11
C VAL A 224 19.43 7.85 22.65
N ALA A 225 19.24 7.76 23.97
CA ALA A 225 18.35 6.78 24.58
C ALA A 225 16.89 6.96 24.11
N PHE A 226 16.41 8.20 24.06
CA PHE A 226 15.11 8.56 23.52
C PHE A 226 14.97 8.15 22.05
N TYR A 227 15.94 8.51 21.21
CA TYR A 227 15.92 8.22 19.78
C TYR A 227 15.85 6.72 19.52
N ARG A 228 16.68 5.93 20.20
CA ARG A 228 16.69 4.46 20.07
C ARG A 228 15.35 3.83 20.46
N SER A 229 14.68 4.39 21.48
CA SER A 229 13.42 3.84 21.99
C SER A 229 12.22 4.19 21.10
N TYR A 230 12.21 5.38 20.50
CA TYR A 230 10.98 5.97 19.97
C TYR A 230 11.03 6.38 18.50
N ALA A 231 12.20 6.54 17.89
CA ALA A 231 12.30 7.11 16.54
C ALA A 231 11.62 6.27 15.47
N SER A 232 11.80 4.95 15.51
CA SER A 232 11.13 4.03 14.57
C SER A 232 9.61 4.01 14.79
N LYS A 233 9.17 3.91 16.06
CA LYS A 233 7.75 3.84 16.43
C LYS A 233 6.96 5.09 16.05
N TYR A 234 7.58 6.26 16.11
CA TYR A 234 6.93 7.55 15.89
C TYR A 234 7.43 8.31 14.67
N ASN A 235 8.18 7.64 13.79
CA ASN A 235 8.77 8.21 12.58
C ASN A 235 9.52 9.53 12.84
N LEU A 236 10.39 9.53 13.85
CA LEU A 236 11.24 10.67 14.20
C LEU A 236 12.57 10.59 13.44
N ARG A 237 13.13 11.74 13.07
CA ARG A 237 14.47 11.87 12.51
C ARG A 237 15.20 12.99 13.23
N VAL A 238 16.30 12.67 13.91
CA VAL A 238 17.19 13.72 14.43
C VAL A 238 18.17 14.11 13.33
N VAL A 239 18.34 15.41 13.12
CA VAL A 239 19.37 15.95 12.23
C VAL A 239 20.30 16.82 13.07
N PHE A 240 21.53 16.38 13.22
CA PHE A 240 22.58 17.12 13.92
C PHE A 240 23.03 18.31 13.07
N VAL A 241 22.94 19.50 13.66
CA VAL A 241 23.44 20.75 13.11
C VAL A 241 24.60 21.20 13.98
N SER A 242 25.83 20.90 13.53
CA SER A 242 27.03 21.10 14.33
C SER A 242 27.42 22.57 14.44
N CYS A 243 27.71 22.99 15.68
CA CYS A 243 28.38 24.25 16.01
C CYS A 243 29.88 24.05 16.31
N ASP A 244 30.45 22.92 15.91
CA ASP A 244 31.90 22.69 15.96
C ASP A 244 32.61 23.62 14.97
N ARG A 245 33.88 23.93 15.26
CA ARG A 245 34.68 24.88 14.48
C ARG A 245 35.56 24.19 13.44
N ASP A 246 35.67 22.87 13.51
CA ASP A 246 36.50 22.07 12.63
C ASP A 246 35.92 20.67 12.39
N ALA A 247 36.25 20.09 11.25
CA ALA A 247 35.75 18.79 10.81
C ALA A 247 36.19 17.63 11.73
N LYS A 248 37.34 17.75 12.42
CA LYS A 248 37.86 16.71 13.33
C LYS A 248 37.02 16.63 14.59
N SER A 249 36.72 17.78 15.22
CA SER A 249 35.83 17.90 16.38
C SER A 249 34.42 17.42 16.05
N PHE A 250 33.89 17.84 14.89
CA PHE A 250 32.61 17.34 14.37
C PHE A 250 32.63 15.81 14.22
N GLY A 251 33.63 15.28 13.53
CA GLY A 251 33.77 13.86 13.22
C GLY A 251 33.90 13.00 14.47
N GLY A 252 34.66 13.45 15.47
CA GLY A 252 34.79 12.75 16.75
C GLY A 252 33.46 12.67 17.50
N TYR A 253 32.76 13.79 17.62
CA TYR A 253 31.52 13.87 18.41
C TYR A 253 30.33 13.18 17.74
N TYR A 254 30.12 13.44 16.45
CA TYR A 254 29.11 12.74 15.66
C TYR A 254 29.45 11.25 15.46
N GLY A 255 30.74 10.94 15.31
CA GLY A 255 31.27 9.58 15.14
C GLY A 255 30.94 8.64 16.28
N GLN A 256 31.17 9.10 17.52
CA GLN A 256 31.17 8.22 18.70
C GLN A 256 29.79 7.97 19.30
N HIS A 257 28.88 8.95 19.23
CA HIS A 257 27.69 8.94 20.10
C HIS A 257 26.36 9.07 19.37
N MET A 258 26.34 9.52 18.11
CA MET A 258 25.11 9.94 17.44
C MET A 258 24.66 8.93 16.37
N PRO A 259 23.52 8.25 16.56
CA PRO A 259 23.01 7.24 15.62
C PRO A 259 22.09 7.82 14.53
N TRP A 260 22.06 9.13 14.36
CA TRP A 260 21.09 9.85 13.53
C TRP A 260 21.76 10.61 12.39
N LEU A 261 21.00 11.46 11.68
CA LEU A 261 21.50 12.19 10.51
C LEU A 261 22.33 13.41 10.91
N ALA A 262 23.19 13.90 10.03
CA ALA A 262 23.88 15.19 10.22
C ALA A 262 23.92 16.02 8.94
N VAL A 263 23.91 17.34 9.07
CA VAL A 263 24.33 18.22 7.99
C VAL A 263 25.84 18.01 7.79
N PRO A 264 26.33 17.77 6.55
CA PRO A 264 27.77 17.66 6.28
C PRO A 264 28.53 18.88 6.82
N PHE A 265 29.73 18.67 7.36
CA PHE A 265 30.51 19.78 7.93
C PHE A 265 31.05 20.70 6.83
N ASP A 266 31.80 20.13 5.89
CA ASP A 266 32.52 20.88 4.84
C ASP A 266 31.52 21.51 3.84
N ASP A 267 30.64 20.70 3.23
CA ASP A 267 29.69 21.17 2.22
C ASP A 267 28.35 21.70 2.80
N GLY A 268 28.31 21.99 4.10
CA GLY A 268 27.06 22.33 4.79
C GLY A 268 27.12 23.59 5.65
N GLU A 269 28.19 24.38 5.60
CA GLU A 269 28.33 25.61 6.39
C GLU A 269 27.17 26.59 6.21
N GLU A 270 26.86 26.99 4.96
CA GLU A 270 25.75 27.90 4.65
C GLU A 270 24.40 27.38 5.18
N CYS A 271 24.18 26.05 5.10
CA CYS A 271 23.00 25.41 5.65
C CYS A 271 22.96 25.52 7.18
N ARG A 272 24.08 25.24 7.85
CA ARG A 272 24.20 25.31 9.31
C ARG A 272 23.96 26.74 9.80
N GLU A 273 24.54 27.74 9.14
CA GLU A 273 24.33 29.16 9.46
C GLU A 273 22.87 29.60 9.26
N ARG A 274 22.29 29.26 8.11
CA ARG A 274 20.88 29.56 7.80
C ARG A 274 19.93 28.92 8.82
N LEU A 275 20.15 27.66 9.19
CA LEU A 275 19.35 26.97 10.20
C LEU A 275 19.52 27.63 11.58
N ASN A 276 20.73 28.01 11.98
CA ASN A 276 20.98 28.75 13.23
C ASN A 276 20.21 30.07 13.25
N ALA A 277 20.26 30.84 12.17
CA ALA A 277 19.56 32.12 12.05
C ALA A 277 18.03 31.95 12.07
N ASN A 278 17.49 31.04 11.27
CA ASN A 278 16.05 30.81 11.14
C ASN A 278 15.40 30.41 12.47
N TYR A 279 16.12 29.67 13.30
CA TYR A 279 15.64 29.20 14.60
C TYR A 279 16.23 29.96 15.80
N ARG A 280 16.85 31.12 15.53
CA ARG A 280 17.36 32.07 16.53
C ARG A 280 18.21 31.39 17.61
N VAL A 281 19.10 30.51 17.17
CA VAL A 281 19.95 29.72 18.07
C VAL A 281 21.01 30.64 18.68
N SER A 282 20.73 31.12 19.90
CA SER A 282 21.67 31.95 20.69
C SER A 282 22.47 31.14 21.72
N GLY A 283 22.10 29.89 21.96
CA GLY A 283 22.75 29.00 22.91
C GLY A 283 22.50 27.53 22.57
N ILE A 284 23.46 26.68 22.94
CA ILE A 284 23.43 25.23 22.74
C ILE A 284 23.56 24.49 24.08
N PRO A 285 22.95 23.30 24.25
CA PRO A 285 22.18 22.56 23.25
C PRO A 285 20.81 23.19 22.98
N ARG A 286 20.32 23.06 21.74
CA ARG A 286 18.95 23.44 21.36
C ARG A 286 18.35 22.35 20.47
N LEU A 287 17.08 22.02 20.71
CA LEU A 287 16.38 20.94 20.00
C LEU A 287 15.05 21.46 19.44
N VAL A 288 15.03 21.84 18.17
CA VAL A 288 13.81 22.33 17.51
C VAL A 288 13.08 21.15 16.86
N VAL A 289 11.77 21.05 17.04
CA VAL A 289 10.95 19.96 16.49
C VAL A 289 10.06 20.48 15.39
N LEU A 290 10.17 19.89 14.21
CA LEU A 290 9.44 20.24 13.00
C LEU A 290 8.54 19.08 12.56
N GLY A 291 7.33 19.39 12.11
CA GLY A 291 6.46 18.43 11.44
C GLY A 291 6.97 18.05 10.05
N GLY A 292 6.38 17.01 9.45
CA GLY A 292 6.71 16.63 8.06
C GLY A 292 6.46 17.73 7.02
N ASP A 293 5.64 18.73 7.35
CA ASP A 293 5.39 19.93 6.55
C ASP A 293 6.39 21.08 6.77
N GLY A 294 7.30 20.94 7.75
CA GLY A 294 8.27 21.97 8.12
C GLY A 294 7.80 22.95 9.20
N LYS A 295 6.57 22.82 9.72
CA LYS A 295 6.08 23.71 10.79
C LYS A 295 6.69 23.34 12.13
N VAL A 296 6.98 24.35 12.94
CA VAL A 296 7.48 24.16 14.31
C VAL A 296 6.39 23.58 15.20
N LYS A 297 6.65 22.40 15.78
CA LYS A 297 5.82 21.75 16.81
C LYS A 297 6.33 22.02 18.21
N CYS A 298 7.64 22.22 18.37
CA CYS A 298 8.27 22.59 19.63
C CYS A 298 9.52 23.43 19.33
N ASP A 299 9.58 24.63 19.91
CA ASP A 299 10.69 25.57 19.67
C ASP A 299 11.99 25.15 20.38
N ASN A 300 11.88 24.51 21.56
CA ASN A 300 13.02 23.92 22.23
C ASN A 300 12.61 22.73 23.12
N GLY A 301 13.05 21.53 22.75
CA GLY A 301 12.84 20.31 23.51
C GLY A 301 13.87 20.04 24.62
N VAL A 302 14.93 20.85 24.71
CA VAL A 302 15.92 20.73 25.79
C VAL A 302 15.29 21.11 27.12
N GLY A 303 15.55 20.34 28.18
CA GLY A 303 14.98 20.53 29.53
C GLY A 303 13.57 19.96 29.71
N GLY A 304 12.91 19.56 28.61
CA GLY A 304 11.68 18.77 28.66
C GLY A 304 11.93 17.29 28.98
N LYS A 305 10.86 16.56 29.31
CA LYS A 305 10.93 15.10 29.44
C LYS A 305 11.16 14.46 28.08
N LEU A 306 12.05 13.47 28.03
CA LEU A 306 12.29 12.63 26.86
C LEU A 306 11.67 11.25 27.08
N ASP A 307 10.34 11.20 26.97
CA ASP A 307 9.51 10.01 27.19
C ASP A 307 8.60 9.71 25.99
N GLU A 308 7.89 8.60 26.07
CA GLU A 308 7.01 8.16 24.98
C GLU A 308 5.88 9.17 24.69
N ASP A 309 5.31 9.80 25.72
CA ASP A 309 4.22 10.76 25.53
C ASP A 309 4.69 12.02 24.80
N THR A 310 5.93 12.43 25.05
CA THR A 310 6.57 13.52 24.30
C THR A 310 6.80 13.10 22.84
N ALA A 311 7.29 11.89 22.59
CA ALA A 311 7.45 11.36 21.23
C ALA A 311 6.11 11.32 20.47
N LYS A 312 5.05 10.79 21.10
CA LYS A 312 3.68 10.78 20.55
C LYS A 312 3.19 12.19 20.20
N ARG A 313 3.39 13.15 21.12
CA ARG A 313 2.96 14.55 20.93
C ARG A 313 3.67 15.21 19.76
N TRP A 314 4.97 14.97 19.62
CA TRP A 314 5.75 15.49 18.49
C TRP A 314 5.37 14.84 17.16
N ALA A 315 4.96 13.57 17.16
CA ALA A 315 4.60 12.85 15.94
C ALA A 315 3.21 13.21 15.37
N LYS A 316 2.25 13.57 16.24
CA LYS A 316 0.90 14.02 15.84
C LYS A 316 0.97 15.27 14.96
#